data_AF-A0AAQ4E400-F1
#
_entry.id   AF-A0AAQ4E400-F1
#
_cell.length_a   1.000
_cell.length_b   1.000
_cell.length_c   1.000
_cell.angle_alpha   90.00
_cell.angle_beta   90.00
_cell.angle_gamma   90.00
#
_symmetry.space_group_name_H-M   'P 1'
#
loop_
_entity.id
_entity.type
_entity.pdbx_description
1 polymer ?
#
loop_
_entity_poly.entity_id
_entity_poly.type
_entity_poly.pdbx_seq_one_letter_code
_entity_poly.pdbx_strand_id
1 'polypeptide(L)'
;MKKQGSCKRTNSNKDEPCNWKMWRKEKKQQHLKWKEERLIKKLEKEKKAKDAREQQAAEEAETLTGRKYTLSIAVPGSIMDNAQNAELRTYLAGQIARAAVVFCVDEIVVYDDDGSTIRGAAVDGEFGGLGESGQGVVQLARVLQYLECPQYLRKHLFPLHRDLQFAGVLNPLDCPHHLRATEESLYREGVVARLPVKEGSGSYVNCGLTKEVAPFFFVA
;
A
#
# COMPACT_ATOMS: atom_id res chain seq x y z
N MET A 1 55.69 21.69 21.08
CA MET A 1 57.02 21.42 20.50
C MET A 1 57.24 22.31 19.28
N LYS A 2 58.41 22.94 19.18
CA LYS A 2 58.87 23.77 18.04
C LYS A 2 59.02 22.96 16.75
N LYS A 3 58.82 23.61 15.60
CA LYS A 3 59.64 23.60 14.36
C LYS A 3 58.91 24.45 13.31
N GLN A 4 59.27 25.72 13.11
CA GLN A 4 60.22 26.20 12.09
C GLN A 4 60.18 25.42 10.78
N GLY A 5 59.66 26.08 9.74
CA GLY A 5 59.87 25.77 8.33
C GLY A 5 60.07 27.09 7.58
N SER A 6 61.33 27.42 7.32
CA SER A 6 61.75 28.64 6.62
C SER A 6 61.50 28.48 5.11
N CYS A 7 60.89 29.47 4.47
CA CYS A 7 61.06 29.67 3.03
C CYS A 7 61.45 31.14 2.80
N LYS A 8 62.75 31.35 2.56
CA LYS A 8 63.33 32.63 2.16
C LYS A 8 62.81 32.98 0.77
N ARG A 9 62.15 34.13 0.60
CA ARG A 9 62.05 34.80 -0.71
C ARG A 9 62.97 36.00 -0.69
N THR A 10 64.04 35.89 -1.47
CA THR A 10 64.96 36.96 -1.81
C THR A 10 64.21 38.06 -2.54
N ASN A 11 64.36 39.29 -2.06
CA ASN A 11 63.78 40.48 -2.65
C ASN A 11 64.65 40.95 -3.83
N SER A 12 64.04 41.25 -4.97
CA SER A 12 64.66 42.16 -5.93
C SER A 12 63.57 42.82 -6.78
N ASN A 13 63.53 44.15 -6.66
CA ASN A 13 62.88 45.18 -7.48
C ASN A 13 61.48 45.69 -7.08
N LYS A 14 61.55 46.92 -6.56
CA LYS A 14 60.58 48.04 -6.57
C LYS A 14 59.42 47.91 -5.58
N ASP A 15 59.58 48.61 -4.46
CA ASP A 15 58.54 48.94 -3.49
C ASP A 15 57.45 49.82 -4.14
N GLU A 16 56.45 49.18 -4.74
CA GLU A 16 55.12 49.80 -4.81
C GLU A 16 54.48 49.68 -3.41
N PRO A 17 54.01 50.77 -2.79
CA PRO A 17 53.30 50.67 -1.52
C PRO A 17 52.07 49.80 -1.75
N CYS A 18 52.04 48.63 -1.11
CA CYS A 18 50.91 47.70 -1.20
C CYS A 18 49.63 48.46 -0.85
N ASN A 19 48.83 48.79 -1.87
CA ASN A 19 47.67 49.66 -1.72
C ASN A 19 46.58 48.87 -0.99
N TRP A 20 46.63 48.90 0.34
CA TRP A 20 45.74 48.16 1.25
C TRP A 20 44.25 48.37 0.94
N LYS A 21 43.89 49.51 0.34
CA LYS A 21 42.54 49.81 -0.16
C LYS A 21 42.16 48.94 -1.37
N MET A 22 43.09 48.72 -2.31
CA MET A 22 42.90 47.85 -3.47
C MET A 22 42.81 46.38 -3.06
N TRP A 23 43.68 45.93 -2.16
CA TRP A 23 43.65 44.57 -1.60
C TRP A 23 42.34 44.26 -0.86
N ARG A 24 41.80 45.20 -0.06
CA ARG A 24 40.47 45.06 0.57
C ARG A 24 39.34 44.97 -0.47
N LYS A 25 39.42 45.77 -1.54
CA LYS A 25 38.42 45.80 -2.62
C LYS A 25 38.40 44.47 -3.38
N GLU A 26 39.58 43.92 -3.67
CA GLU A 26 39.76 42.62 -4.32
C GLU A 26 39.28 41.45 -3.43
N LYS A 27 39.61 41.46 -2.13
CA LYS A 27 39.08 40.46 -1.16
C LYS A 27 37.57 40.53 -1.01
N LYS A 28 36.97 41.73 -1.02
CA LYS A 28 35.52 41.92 -0.99
C LYS A 28 34.87 41.36 -2.27
N GLN A 29 35.49 41.56 -3.44
CA GLN A 29 35.03 40.98 -4.71
C GLN A 29 35.16 39.46 -4.72
N GLN A 30 36.28 38.89 -4.25
CA GLN A 30 36.44 37.44 -4.09
C GLN A 30 35.38 36.85 -3.14
N HIS A 31 35.06 37.55 -2.05
CA HIS A 31 34.05 37.12 -1.09
C HIS A 31 32.62 37.21 -1.63
N LEU A 32 32.30 38.22 -2.45
CA LEU A 32 31.03 38.34 -3.16
C LEU A 32 30.87 37.22 -4.19
N LYS A 33 31.89 36.96 -5.00
CA LYS A 33 31.91 35.84 -5.96
C LYS A 33 31.71 34.49 -5.28
N TRP A 34 32.38 34.26 -4.14
CA TRP A 34 32.19 33.04 -3.35
C TRP A 34 30.76 32.89 -2.80
N LYS A 35 30.11 33.99 -2.40
CA LYS A 35 28.70 33.98 -1.97
C LYS A 35 27.75 33.67 -3.13
N GLU A 36 27.97 34.28 -4.29
CA GLU A 36 27.21 34.03 -5.51
C GLU A 36 27.33 32.57 -5.96
N GLU A 37 28.56 32.02 -6.01
CA GLU A 37 28.80 30.62 -6.34
C GLU A 37 28.13 29.65 -5.35
N ARG A 38 28.12 29.95 -4.05
CA ARG A 38 27.39 29.15 -3.05
C ARG A 38 25.88 29.21 -3.25
N LEU A 39 25.35 30.38 -3.64
CA LEU A 39 23.93 30.55 -3.91
C LEU A 39 23.51 29.78 -5.17
N ILE A 40 24.32 29.86 -6.23
CA ILE A 40 24.12 29.12 -7.49
C ILE A 40 24.14 27.61 -7.23
N LYS A 41 25.14 27.10 -6.49
CA LYS A 41 25.20 25.67 -6.12
C LYS A 41 24.01 25.20 -5.29
N LYS A 42 23.44 26.06 -4.43
CA LYS A 42 22.21 25.75 -3.70
C LYS A 42 21.01 25.66 -4.63
N LEU A 43 20.82 26.66 -5.50
CA LEU A 43 19.72 26.70 -6.47
C LEU A 43 19.78 25.52 -7.47
N GLU A 44 20.98 25.14 -7.94
CA GLU A 44 21.14 23.97 -8.81
C GLU A 44 20.81 22.66 -8.08
N LYS A 45 21.15 22.54 -6.80
CA LYS A 45 20.80 21.37 -5.99
C LYS A 45 19.28 21.29 -5.76
N GLU A 46 18.63 22.42 -5.50
CA GLU A 46 17.17 22.50 -5.35
C GLU A 46 16.44 22.19 -6.66
N LYS A 47 16.93 22.70 -7.80
CA LYS A 47 16.40 22.36 -9.13
C LYS A 47 16.53 20.87 -9.43
N LYS A 48 17.73 20.28 -9.25
CA LYS A 48 17.93 18.83 -9.44
C LYS A 48 17.03 17.98 -8.55
N ALA A 49 16.80 18.39 -7.31
CA ALA A 49 15.88 17.70 -6.41
C ALA A 49 14.42 17.81 -6.86
N LYS A 50 14.03 18.97 -7.41
CA LYS A 50 12.68 19.19 -7.96
C LYS A 50 12.46 18.39 -9.24
N ASP A 51 13.42 18.41 -10.15
CA ASP A 51 13.36 17.69 -11.43
C ASP A 51 13.32 16.17 -11.20
N ALA A 52 14.09 15.65 -10.24
CA ALA A 52 14.03 14.22 -9.87
C ALA A 52 12.67 13.83 -9.27
N ARG A 53 12.04 14.71 -8.49
CA ARG A 53 10.71 14.48 -7.91
C ARG A 53 9.61 14.57 -8.97
N GLU A 54 9.74 15.48 -9.93
CA GLU A 54 8.83 15.59 -11.08
C GLU A 54 8.97 14.39 -12.02
N GLN A 55 10.18 13.87 -12.23
CA GLN A 55 10.43 12.65 -13.00
C GLN A 55 9.82 11.42 -12.30
N GLN A 56 10.00 11.29 -10.98
CA GLN A 56 9.35 10.21 -10.21
C GLN A 56 7.82 10.30 -10.28
N ALA A 57 7.25 11.50 -10.14
CA ALA A 57 5.80 11.70 -10.25
C ALA A 57 5.27 11.43 -11.68
N ALA A 58 6.07 11.72 -12.72
CA ALA A 58 5.70 11.42 -14.10
C ALA A 58 5.77 9.92 -14.42
N GLU A 59 6.77 9.20 -13.90
CA GLU A 59 6.83 7.74 -13.98
C GLU A 59 5.65 7.08 -13.24
N GLU A 60 5.30 7.59 -12.04
CA GLU A 60 4.10 7.15 -11.32
C GLU A 60 2.82 7.41 -12.14
N ALA A 61 2.70 8.58 -12.78
CA ALA A 61 1.56 8.94 -13.62
C ALA A 61 1.43 8.09 -14.91
N GLU A 62 2.53 7.67 -15.53
CA GLU A 62 2.47 6.76 -16.68
C GLU A 62 2.04 5.33 -16.28
N THR A 63 2.33 4.90 -15.05
CA THR A 63 1.84 3.60 -14.54
C THR A 63 0.35 3.58 -14.18
N LEU A 64 -0.32 4.75 -14.12
CA LEU A 64 -1.74 4.89 -13.75
C LEU A 64 -2.71 4.50 -14.88
N THR A 65 -2.24 3.97 -16.01
CA THR A 65 -3.14 3.39 -17.01
C THR A 65 -3.75 2.10 -16.47
N GLY A 66 -4.98 2.19 -15.96
CA GLY A 66 -5.72 1.07 -15.38
C GLY A 66 -6.09 -0.02 -16.40
N ARG A 67 -6.31 -1.23 -15.88
CA ARG A 67 -6.83 -2.38 -16.64
C ARG A 67 -8.23 -2.07 -17.18
N LYS A 68 -8.47 -2.29 -18.48
CA LYS A 68 -9.74 -1.97 -19.16
C LYS A 68 -10.79 -3.08 -19.16
N TYR A 69 -10.40 -4.30 -18.77
CA TYR A 69 -11.26 -5.49 -18.82
C TYR A 69 -11.28 -6.16 -17.45
N THR A 70 -12.37 -6.84 -17.13
CA THR A 70 -12.50 -7.66 -15.94
C THR A 70 -12.43 -9.15 -16.31
N LEU A 71 -12.03 -9.98 -15.36
CA LEU A 71 -11.99 -11.44 -15.47
C LEU A 71 -12.81 -12.04 -14.33
N SER A 72 -13.87 -12.77 -14.67
CA SER A 72 -14.67 -13.53 -13.72
C SER A 72 -14.46 -15.02 -13.94
N ILE A 73 -14.40 -15.80 -12.86
CA ILE A 73 -14.35 -17.27 -12.91
C ILE A 73 -15.60 -17.85 -12.24
N ALA A 74 -16.14 -18.93 -12.81
CA ALA A 74 -17.25 -19.67 -12.22
C ALA A 74 -16.73 -21.00 -11.65
N VAL A 75 -17.08 -21.29 -10.41
CA VAL A 75 -16.59 -22.46 -9.67
C VAL A 75 -17.78 -23.23 -9.09
N PRO A 76 -17.92 -24.54 -9.36
CA PRO A 76 -18.98 -25.33 -8.76
C PRO A 76 -18.72 -25.55 -7.27
N GLY A 77 -19.77 -25.48 -6.45
CA GLY A 77 -19.67 -25.71 -5.01
C GLY A 77 -19.44 -27.18 -4.63
N SER A 78 -19.83 -28.13 -5.49
CA SER A 78 -19.64 -29.58 -5.30
C SER A 78 -18.17 -29.99 -5.10
N ILE A 79 -17.21 -29.17 -5.53
CA ILE A 79 -15.78 -29.44 -5.33
C ILE A 79 -15.40 -29.56 -3.85
N MET A 80 -16.17 -28.91 -2.97
CA MET A 80 -15.96 -28.96 -1.53
C MET A 80 -16.39 -30.30 -0.94
N ASP A 81 -17.32 -31.01 -1.57
CA ASP A 81 -17.85 -32.28 -1.07
C ASP A 81 -16.88 -33.44 -1.33
N ASN A 82 -15.93 -33.26 -2.26
CA ASN A 82 -14.86 -34.23 -2.54
C ASN A 82 -13.81 -34.33 -1.42
N ALA A 83 -13.71 -33.33 -0.55
CA ALA A 83 -12.68 -33.29 0.47
C ALA A 83 -13.10 -34.07 1.74
N GLN A 84 -12.19 -34.91 2.21
CA GLN A 84 -12.46 -35.88 3.28
C GLN A 84 -12.66 -35.23 4.66
N ASN A 85 -11.98 -34.10 4.91
CA ASN A 85 -11.95 -33.43 6.22
C ASN A 85 -12.29 -31.95 6.07
N ALA A 86 -12.84 -31.32 7.12
CA ALA A 86 -13.16 -29.89 7.14
C ALA A 86 -11.91 -28.98 6.97
N GLU A 87 -10.76 -29.42 7.48
CA GLU A 87 -9.48 -28.75 7.27
C GLU A 87 -9.07 -28.75 5.79
N LEU A 88 -9.15 -29.92 5.13
CA LEU A 88 -8.83 -30.06 3.70
C LEU A 88 -9.80 -29.28 2.81
N ARG A 89 -11.09 -29.22 3.18
CA ARG A 89 -12.08 -28.35 2.52
C ARG A 89 -11.65 -26.89 2.53
N THR A 90 -11.30 -26.40 3.71
CA THR A 90 -10.82 -25.02 3.88
C THR A 90 -9.54 -24.79 3.09
N TYR A 91 -8.59 -25.75 3.12
CA TYR A 91 -7.36 -25.67 2.35
C TYR A 91 -7.59 -25.61 0.83
N LEU A 92 -8.51 -26.43 0.29
CA LEU A 92 -8.89 -26.42 -1.12
C LEU A 92 -9.45 -25.05 -1.55
N ALA A 93 -10.34 -24.46 -0.74
CA ALA A 93 -10.83 -23.10 -0.97
C ALA A 93 -9.68 -22.07 -1.01
N GLY A 94 -8.69 -22.23 -0.13
CA GLY A 94 -7.48 -21.41 -0.13
C GLY A 94 -6.63 -21.56 -1.40
N GLN A 95 -6.56 -22.77 -1.97
CA GLN A 95 -5.85 -23.00 -3.23
C GLN A 95 -6.54 -22.27 -4.39
N ILE A 96 -7.87 -22.30 -4.45
CA ILE A 96 -8.67 -21.58 -5.45
C ILE A 96 -8.46 -20.08 -5.30
N ALA A 97 -8.53 -19.56 -4.08
CA ALA A 97 -8.29 -18.15 -3.80
C ALA A 97 -6.89 -17.70 -4.26
N ARG A 98 -5.86 -18.50 -3.97
CA ARG A 98 -4.49 -18.21 -4.42
C ARG A 98 -4.36 -18.22 -5.93
N ALA A 99 -4.96 -19.20 -6.61
CA ALA A 99 -4.96 -19.24 -8.06
C ALA A 99 -5.63 -17.98 -8.63
N ALA A 100 -6.79 -17.59 -8.08
CA ALA A 100 -7.53 -16.40 -8.51
C ALA A 100 -6.70 -15.11 -8.37
N VAL A 101 -5.99 -14.94 -7.24
CA VAL A 101 -5.12 -13.77 -7.01
C VAL A 101 -3.93 -13.74 -7.94
N VAL A 102 -3.26 -14.88 -8.18
CA VAL A 102 -2.10 -14.96 -9.09
C VAL A 102 -2.47 -14.54 -10.52
N PHE A 103 -3.68 -14.87 -10.96
CA PHE A 103 -4.19 -14.50 -12.28
C PHE A 103 -4.98 -13.18 -12.29
N CYS A 104 -4.99 -12.42 -11.19
CA CYS A 104 -5.72 -11.16 -11.05
C CYS A 104 -7.19 -11.28 -11.50
N VAL A 105 -7.90 -12.27 -10.97
CA VAL A 105 -9.34 -12.45 -11.16
C VAL A 105 -10.08 -11.41 -10.32
N ASP A 106 -11.07 -10.76 -10.93
CA ASP A 106 -11.85 -9.69 -10.30
C ASP A 106 -13.09 -10.22 -9.57
N GLU A 107 -13.67 -11.33 -10.04
CA GLU A 107 -14.88 -11.92 -9.48
C GLU A 107 -14.85 -13.46 -9.50
N ILE A 108 -15.28 -14.07 -8.39
CA ILE A 108 -15.46 -15.53 -8.29
C ILE A 108 -16.94 -15.82 -8.05
N VAL A 109 -17.58 -16.46 -9.02
CA VAL A 109 -18.99 -16.87 -8.94
C VAL A 109 -19.04 -18.33 -8.52
N VAL A 110 -19.51 -18.58 -7.30
CA VAL A 110 -19.76 -19.96 -6.82
C VAL A 110 -21.19 -20.34 -7.15
N TYR A 111 -21.39 -21.43 -7.89
CA TYR A 111 -22.71 -21.92 -8.27
C TYR A 111 -22.97 -23.32 -7.72
N ASP A 112 -24.25 -23.65 -7.51
CA ASP A 112 -24.70 -25.00 -7.14
C ASP A 112 -24.99 -25.80 -8.42
N ASP A 113 -24.25 -26.89 -8.61
CA ASP A 113 -24.37 -27.82 -9.73
C ASP A 113 -25.16 -29.09 -9.40
N ASP A 114 -25.30 -29.43 -8.11
CA ASP A 114 -25.97 -30.65 -7.66
C ASP A 114 -27.48 -30.45 -7.43
N GLY A 115 -27.97 -29.22 -7.59
CA GLY A 115 -29.40 -28.88 -7.46
C GLY A 115 -29.96 -29.08 -6.05
N SER A 116 -29.08 -29.25 -5.07
CA SER A 116 -29.43 -29.55 -3.68
C SER A 116 -29.94 -28.31 -2.92
N THR A 117 -29.62 -27.11 -3.38
CA THR A 117 -29.92 -25.85 -2.69
C THR A 117 -31.21 -25.17 -3.20
N ILE A 118 -32.30 -25.92 -3.38
CA ILE A 118 -33.62 -25.32 -3.72
C ILE A 118 -34.43 -24.91 -2.47
N ARG A 119 -33.97 -25.19 -1.23
CA ARG A 119 -34.78 -24.89 -0.04
C ARG A 119 -34.01 -24.20 1.09
N GLY A 120 -33.94 -22.88 1.03
CA GLY A 120 -33.96 -22.05 2.23
C GLY A 120 -32.65 -21.90 3.01
N ALA A 121 -31.49 -22.21 2.42
CA ALA A 121 -30.21 -21.83 3.01
C ALA A 121 -30.03 -20.32 2.90
N ALA A 122 -30.56 -19.59 3.89
CA ALA A 122 -30.21 -18.20 4.12
C ALA A 122 -28.67 -18.11 4.19
N VAL A 123 -28.10 -17.08 3.57
CA VAL A 123 -26.67 -16.74 3.62
C VAL A 123 -26.14 -16.54 5.06
N ASP A 124 -27.04 -16.42 6.03
CA ASP A 124 -26.80 -16.36 7.49
C ASP A 124 -27.10 -17.68 8.25
N GLY A 125 -27.33 -18.79 7.55
CA GLY A 125 -27.64 -20.08 8.15
C GLY A 125 -26.46 -20.69 8.91
N GLU A 126 -26.73 -21.16 10.13
CA GLU A 126 -25.78 -21.92 10.95
C GLU A 126 -25.30 -23.18 10.22
N PHE A 127 -24.00 -23.48 10.34
CA PHE A 127 -23.39 -24.71 9.83
C PHE A 127 -24.09 -25.97 10.40
N GLY A 128 -24.87 -26.65 9.58
CA GLY A 128 -25.65 -27.85 9.95
C GLY A 128 -24.84 -29.15 10.06
N GLY A 129 -23.52 -29.10 9.91
CA GLY A 129 -22.63 -30.27 10.09
C GLY A 129 -22.20 -30.94 8.79
N LEU A 130 -21.35 -31.97 8.91
CA LEU A 130 -20.90 -32.79 7.77
C LEU A 130 -22.09 -33.58 7.18
N GLY A 131 -22.49 -33.28 5.94
CA GLY A 131 -23.38 -34.16 5.16
C GLY A 131 -24.66 -33.54 4.61
N GLU A 132 -24.93 -32.26 4.83
CA GLU A 132 -26.07 -31.60 4.16
C GLU A 132 -25.61 -31.00 2.83
N SER A 133 -26.13 -31.57 1.74
CA SER A 133 -25.91 -31.12 0.36
C SER A 133 -26.30 -29.64 0.21
N GLY A 134 -25.40 -28.82 -0.33
CA GLY A 134 -25.59 -27.36 -0.54
C GLY A 134 -24.80 -26.47 0.41
N GLN A 135 -24.26 -27.00 1.52
CA GLN A 135 -23.41 -26.22 2.43
C GLN A 135 -22.02 -25.89 1.83
N GLY A 136 -21.53 -26.70 0.90
CA GLY A 136 -20.23 -26.50 0.24
C GLY A 136 -20.13 -25.15 -0.48
N VAL A 137 -21.20 -24.74 -1.16
CA VAL A 137 -21.31 -23.45 -1.86
C VAL A 137 -21.14 -22.28 -0.87
N VAL A 138 -21.91 -22.30 0.22
CA VAL A 138 -21.90 -21.24 1.23
C VAL A 138 -20.56 -21.19 1.96
N GLN A 139 -20.02 -22.36 2.33
CA GLN A 139 -18.71 -22.46 2.98
C GLN A 139 -17.61 -21.90 2.06
N LEU A 140 -17.58 -22.28 0.78
CA LEU A 140 -16.60 -21.80 -0.17
C LEU A 140 -16.69 -20.28 -0.33
N ALA A 141 -17.89 -19.74 -0.56
CA ALA A 141 -18.09 -18.31 -0.67
C ALA A 141 -17.61 -17.55 0.58
N ARG A 142 -17.94 -18.05 1.78
CA ARG A 142 -17.54 -17.42 3.05
C ARG A 142 -16.02 -17.44 3.27
N VAL A 143 -15.36 -18.54 2.94
CA VAL A 143 -13.89 -18.65 3.04
C VAL A 143 -13.20 -17.72 2.04
N LEU A 144 -13.69 -17.65 0.79
CA LEU A 144 -13.16 -16.74 -0.23
C LEU A 144 -13.29 -15.27 0.21
N GLN A 145 -14.46 -14.87 0.71
CA GLN A 145 -14.68 -13.52 1.25
C GLN A 145 -13.76 -13.20 2.43
N TYR A 146 -13.56 -14.16 3.34
CA TYR A 146 -12.66 -13.99 4.47
C TYR A 146 -11.20 -13.79 4.02
N LEU A 147 -10.77 -14.52 3.00
CA LEU A 147 -9.44 -14.42 2.44
C LEU A 147 -9.20 -13.11 1.69
N GLU A 148 -10.16 -12.70 0.87
CA GLU A 148 -10.13 -11.42 0.13
C GLU A 148 -10.04 -10.23 1.09
N CYS A 149 -10.79 -10.28 2.20
CA CYS A 149 -10.81 -9.21 3.19
C CYS A 149 -9.41 -8.95 3.82
N PRO A 150 -8.95 -7.68 3.88
CA PRO A 150 -7.71 -7.30 4.57
C PRO A 150 -7.73 -7.65 6.07
N GLN A 151 -6.56 -7.99 6.61
CA GLN A 151 -6.42 -8.52 7.97
C GLN A 151 -6.99 -7.59 9.07
N TYR A 152 -6.88 -6.26 8.91
CA TYR A 152 -7.37 -5.29 9.89
C TYR A 152 -8.90 -5.14 9.91
N LEU A 153 -9.59 -5.51 8.82
CA LEU A 153 -11.06 -5.42 8.72
C LEU A 153 -11.77 -6.70 9.16
N ARG A 154 -11.09 -7.85 9.14
CA ARG A 154 -11.70 -9.16 9.43
C ARG A 154 -12.47 -9.20 10.75
N LYS A 155 -11.96 -8.55 11.79
CA LYS A 155 -12.61 -8.48 13.11
C LYS A 155 -13.94 -7.72 13.12
N HIS A 156 -14.14 -6.81 12.18
CA HIS A 156 -15.34 -5.98 12.09
C HIS A 156 -16.39 -6.61 11.17
N LEU A 157 -15.95 -7.26 10.09
CA LEU A 157 -16.83 -7.82 9.06
C LEU A 157 -17.24 -9.27 9.33
N PHE A 158 -16.38 -10.07 9.97
CA PHE A 158 -16.62 -11.49 10.15
C PHE A 158 -16.80 -11.84 11.63
N PRO A 159 -18.03 -12.21 12.08
CA PRO A 159 -18.21 -12.82 13.38
C PRO A 159 -17.54 -14.21 13.41
N LEU A 160 -17.34 -14.74 14.62
CA LEU A 160 -16.79 -16.08 14.80
C LEU A 160 -17.78 -17.13 14.25
N HIS A 161 -17.45 -17.74 13.12
CA HIS A 161 -18.28 -18.74 12.45
C HIS A 161 -17.58 -20.10 12.38
N ARG A 162 -18.35 -21.19 12.45
CA ARG A 162 -17.79 -22.57 12.41
C ARG A 162 -17.07 -22.86 11.08
N ASP A 163 -17.59 -22.37 9.97
CA ASP A 163 -16.96 -22.50 8.64
C ASP A 163 -15.52 -21.95 8.59
N LEU A 164 -15.23 -20.95 9.43
CA LEU A 164 -13.93 -20.26 9.49
C LEU A 164 -13.03 -20.80 10.62
N GLN A 165 -13.42 -21.90 11.28
CA GLN A 165 -12.64 -22.55 12.34
C GLN A 165 -11.19 -22.82 11.93
N PHE A 166 -10.99 -23.28 10.70
CA PHE A 166 -9.68 -23.68 10.17
C PHE A 166 -9.03 -22.59 9.32
N ALA A 167 -9.50 -21.35 9.40
CA ALA A 167 -8.95 -20.25 8.61
C ALA A 167 -7.45 -19.97 8.90
N GLY A 168 -6.93 -20.42 10.05
CA GLY A 168 -5.50 -20.34 10.38
C GLY A 168 -4.59 -21.27 9.56
N VAL A 169 -5.16 -22.30 8.90
CA VAL A 169 -4.42 -23.23 8.03
C VAL A 169 -4.20 -22.63 6.63
N LEU A 170 -4.97 -21.58 6.29
CA LEU A 170 -4.92 -20.95 4.99
C LEU A 170 -3.59 -20.20 4.79
N ASN A 171 -3.04 -20.35 3.59
CA ASN A 171 -1.90 -19.55 3.15
C ASN A 171 -2.34 -18.09 2.94
N PRO A 172 -1.51 -17.09 3.29
CA PRO A 172 -1.80 -15.71 2.98
C PRO A 172 -1.85 -15.47 1.46
N LEU A 173 -2.75 -14.57 1.03
CA LEU A 173 -2.89 -14.19 -0.39
C LEU A 173 -1.94 -13.06 -0.81
N ASP A 174 -1.47 -12.25 0.14
CA ASP A 174 -0.57 -11.10 -0.07
C ASP A 174 -1.00 -10.20 -1.24
N CYS A 175 -2.30 -9.89 -1.31
CA CYS A 175 -2.85 -9.00 -2.33
C CYS A 175 -2.42 -7.54 -2.13
N PRO A 176 -2.44 -6.68 -3.18
CA PRO A 176 -2.05 -5.27 -3.06
C PRO A 176 -2.83 -4.48 -1.99
N HIS A 177 -4.07 -4.87 -1.68
CA HIS A 177 -4.90 -4.26 -0.63
C HIS A 177 -4.68 -4.86 0.77
N HIS A 178 -3.86 -5.91 0.92
CA HIS A 178 -3.47 -6.53 2.20
C HIS A 178 -2.27 -5.82 2.82
N LEU A 179 -2.40 -4.50 2.98
CA LEU A 179 -1.31 -3.66 3.42
C LEU A 179 -1.10 -3.72 4.93
N ARG A 180 0.16 -3.62 5.36
CA ARG A 180 0.51 -3.37 6.76
C ARG A 180 0.26 -1.92 7.14
N ALA A 181 0.13 -1.66 8.44
CA ALA A 181 -0.14 -0.31 8.96
C ALA A 181 0.96 0.71 8.67
N THR A 182 2.19 0.25 8.41
CA THR A 182 3.36 1.10 8.13
C THR A 182 3.61 1.35 6.64
N GLU A 183 2.95 0.60 5.77
CA GLU A 183 3.13 0.74 4.32
C GLU A 183 2.35 1.95 3.82
N GLU A 184 2.90 2.70 2.87
CA GLU A 184 2.17 3.79 2.22
C GLU A 184 1.53 3.26 0.94
N SER A 185 0.27 3.62 0.69
CA SER A 185 -0.48 3.24 -0.51
C SER A 185 -1.44 4.36 -0.87
N LEU A 186 -1.66 4.53 -2.18
CA LEU A 186 -2.62 5.50 -2.72
C LEU A 186 -4.07 5.12 -2.37
N TYR A 187 -4.38 3.83 -2.37
CA TYR A 187 -5.70 3.30 -2.05
C TYR A 187 -5.62 2.30 -0.90
N ARG A 188 -6.62 2.35 -0.01
CA ARG A 188 -6.75 1.44 1.13
C ARG A 188 -8.23 1.15 1.36
N GLU A 189 -8.52 -0.11 1.63
CA GLU A 189 -9.85 -0.53 2.08
C GLU A 189 -10.15 0.02 3.48
N GLY A 190 -11.43 0.24 3.78
CA GLY A 190 -11.81 0.76 5.07
C GLY A 190 -13.27 0.52 5.41
N VAL A 191 -13.54 0.44 6.72
CA VAL A 191 -14.91 0.35 7.26
C VAL A 191 -15.25 1.66 7.95
N VAL A 192 -16.46 2.17 7.71
CA VAL A 192 -16.95 3.39 8.34
C VAL A 192 -17.06 3.19 9.85
N ALA A 193 -16.38 4.03 10.62
CA ALA A 193 -16.40 4.00 12.07
C ALA A 193 -17.73 4.54 12.61
N ARG A 194 -18.25 3.90 13.67
CA ARG A 194 -19.46 4.35 14.37
C ARG A 194 -19.14 5.47 15.38
N LEU A 195 -18.51 6.53 14.90
CA LEU A 195 -18.26 7.73 15.69
C LEU A 195 -19.36 8.77 15.46
N PRO A 196 -19.78 9.50 16.51
CA PRO A 196 -20.73 10.59 16.37
C PRO A 196 -20.08 11.72 15.58
N VAL A 197 -20.65 12.02 14.41
CA VAL A 197 -20.23 13.11 13.53
C VAL A 197 -21.30 14.20 13.50
N LYS A 198 -20.88 15.45 13.30
CA LYS A 198 -21.83 16.55 13.08
C LYS A 198 -22.43 16.39 11.68
N GLU A 199 -23.69 16.78 11.52
CA GLU A 199 -24.31 16.83 10.20
C GLU A 199 -23.48 17.70 9.26
N GLY A 200 -23.09 17.14 8.11
CA GLY A 200 -22.25 17.80 7.11
C GLY A 200 -20.73 17.69 7.33
N SER A 201 -20.23 17.08 8.41
CA SER A 201 -18.78 16.95 8.66
C SER A 201 -18.12 15.68 8.10
N GLY A 202 -18.84 14.89 7.28
CA GLY A 202 -18.37 13.61 6.75
C GLY A 202 -18.43 12.46 7.77
N SER A 203 -17.74 11.35 7.48
CA SER A 203 -17.74 10.14 8.30
C SER A 203 -16.32 9.64 8.54
N TYR A 204 -15.96 9.21 9.74
CA TYR A 204 -14.63 8.64 9.97
C TYR A 204 -14.54 7.21 9.45
N VAL A 205 -13.39 6.83 8.90
CA VAL A 205 -13.15 5.50 8.32
C VAL A 205 -11.90 4.87 8.92
N ASN A 206 -12.02 3.60 9.31
CA ASN A 206 -10.90 2.80 9.75
C ASN A 206 -10.26 2.09 8.55
N CYS A 207 -9.10 2.57 8.11
CA CYS A 207 -8.30 2.02 7.01
C CYS A 207 -7.07 1.20 7.47
N GLY A 208 -7.07 0.70 8.70
CA GLY A 208 -5.95 -0.09 9.25
C GLY A 208 -4.72 0.74 9.64
N LEU A 209 -4.87 2.07 9.74
CA LEU A 209 -3.85 2.99 10.23
C LEU A 209 -3.98 3.20 11.75
N THR A 210 -2.97 3.80 12.37
CA THR A 210 -2.99 4.14 13.81
C THR A 210 -4.04 5.20 14.16
N LYS A 211 -4.45 6.00 13.18
CA LYS A 211 -5.49 7.01 13.30
C LYS A 211 -6.56 6.76 12.24
N GLU A 212 -7.80 7.02 12.60
CA GLU A 212 -8.90 7.01 11.64
C GLU A 212 -8.74 8.15 10.64
N VAL A 213 -9.19 7.88 9.41
CA VAL A 213 -9.11 8.83 8.31
C VAL A 213 -10.46 9.53 8.19
N ALA A 214 -10.44 10.86 8.16
CA ALA A 214 -11.59 11.65 7.76
C ALA A 214 -11.55 11.84 6.24
N PRO A 215 -12.64 11.58 5.50
CA PRO A 215 -12.70 11.81 4.07
C PRO A 215 -12.59 13.31 3.84
N PHE A 216 -11.45 13.73 3.28
CA PHE A 216 -11.40 15.00 2.58
C PHE A 216 -12.06 14.76 1.23
N PHE A 217 -13.26 15.31 1.03
CA PHE A 217 -13.90 15.32 -0.28
C PHE A 217 -13.02 16.14 -1.23
N PHE A 218 -12.15 15.45 -1.97
CA PHE A 218 -11.59 16.01 -3.19
C PHE A 218 -12.68 15.83 -4.25
N VAL A 219 -13.54 16.84 -4.38
CA VAL A 219 -14.42 16.95 -5.54
C VAL A 219 -13.48 17.23 -6.72
N ALA A 220 -13.21 16.20 -7.51
CA ALA A 220 -12.54 16.31 -8.80
C ALA A 220 -13.48 16.93 -9.84
#